data_AF-A0A0F2RX17-F1
#
_entry.id   AF-A0A0F2RX17-F1
#
_cell.length_a   1.000
_cell.length_b   1.000
_cell.length_c   1.000
_cell.angle_alpha   90.00
_cell.angle_beta   90.00
_cell.angle_gamma   90.00
#
_symmetry.space_group_name_H-M   'P 1'
#
loop_
_entity.id
_entity.type
_entity.pdbx_description
1 polymer ?
#
loop_
_entity_poly.entity_id
_entity_poly.type
_entity_poly.pdbx_seq_one_letter_code
_entity_poly.pdbx_strand_id
1 'polypeptide(L)'
;MAKTLDYQITLYPAHRDGAFVVTHFQMMASYPEKRIQAAGMDDLIDQVTQFAMEHGESCSASVRCLAPRKPPGFKRATENLYFNLVDQTAEKRGDAAA
;
A
#
# COMPACT_ATOMS: atom_id res chain seq x y z
N MET A 1 -3.94 -21.09 19.64
CA MET A 1 -4.86 -20.51 18.64
C MET A 1 -4.25 -19.20 18.17
N ALA A 2 -3.98 -19.06 16.86
CA ALA A 2 -3.50 -17.79 16.32
C ALA A 2 -4.61 -16.74 16.51
N LYS A 3 -4.30 -15.63 17.20
CA LYS A 3 -5.27 -14.56 17.39
C LYS A 3 -5.34 -13.77 16.09
N THR A 4 -6.49 -13.81 15.43
CA THR A 4 -6.77 -12.90 14.33
C THR A 4 -6.92 -11.47 14.87
N LEU A 5 -6.37 -10.51 14.15
CA LEU A 5 -6.46 -9.09 14.47
C LEU A 5 -7.14 -8.37 13.31
N ASP A 6 -7.94 -7.35 13.64
CA ASP A 6 -8.60 -6.49 12.67
C ASP A 6 -7.64 -5.39 12.18
N TYR A 7 -7.60 -5.21 10.87
CA TYR A 7 -6.82 -4.18 10.19
C TYR A 7 -7.68 -3.40 9.21
N GLN A 8 -7.34 -2.13 9.03
CA GLN A 8 -7.86 -1.28 7.98
C GLN A 8 -6.73 -0.93 7.03
N ILE A 9 -6.92 -1.22 5.74
CA ILE A 9 -6.00 -0.91 4.67
C ILE A 9 -6.56 0.28 3.91
N THR A 10 -5.68 1.22 3.54
CA THR A 10 -6.01 2.34 2.66
C THR A 10 -4.95 2.43 1.57
N LEU A 11 -5.38 2.47 0.31
CA LEU A 11 -4.48 2.60 -0.84
C LEU A 11 -4.38 4.05 -1.27
N TYR A 12 -3.17 4.61 -1.23
CA TYR A 12 -2.89 5.96 -1.72
C TYR A 12 -2.21 5.90 -3.07
N PRO A 13 -2.57 6.74 -4.04
CA PRO A 13 -1.85 6.82 -5.32
C PRO A 13 -0.37 7.09 -5.08
N ALA A 14 0.49 6.27 -5.66
CA ALA A 14 1.94 6.42 -5.54
C ALA A 14 2.61 6.08 -6.86
N HIS A 15 3.59 6.86 -7.27
CA HIS A 15 4.37 6.61 -8.48
C HIS A 15 5.85 6.71 -8.18
N ARG A 16 6.66 6.12 -9.06
CA ARG A 16 8.11 6.24 -8.99
C ARG A 16 8.56 7.42 -9.86
N ASP A 17 9.32 8.31 -9.24
CA ASP A 17 10.01 9.43 -9.90
C ASP A 17 11.51 9.20 -9.75
N GLY A 18 12.08 8.46 -10.70
CA GLY A 18 13.47 8.00 -10.72
C GLY A 18 13.85 7.14 -9.51
N ALA A 19 14.66 7.70 -8.61
CA ALA A 19 15.12 7.00 -7.41
C ALA A 19 14.13 7.10 -6.22
N PHE A 20 13.07 7.90 -6.35
CA PHE A 20 12.14 8.19 -5.25
C PHE A 20 10.74 7.63 -5.53
N VAL A 21 10.02 7.29 -4.46
CA VAL A 21 8.58 6.96 -4.54
C VAL A 21 7.80 8.14 -3.98
N VAL A 22 6.94 8.71 -4.80
CA VAL A 22 6.11 9.86 -4.45
C VAL A 22 4.69 9.35 -4.20
N THR A 23 4.22 9.49 -2.96
CA THR A 23 2.81 9.20 -2.61
C THR A 23 2.02 10.50 -2.61
N HIS A 24 0.93 10.55 -3.37
CA HIS A 24 0.06 11.71 -3.44
C HIS A 24 -1.05 11.64 -2.39
N PHE A 25 -1.12 12.67 -1.55
CA PHE A 25 -2.19 12.87 -0.60
C PHE A 25 -2.94 14.16 -0.94
N GLN A 26 -4.12 14.01 -1.52
CA GLN A 26 -5.06 15.10 -1.72
C GLN A 26 -6.02 15.19 -0.52
N MET A 27 -6.20 16.41 0.01
CA MET A 27 -7.21 16.67 1.05
C MET A 27 -8.61 16.43 0.47
N MET A 28 -9.48 15.77 1.25
CA MET A 28 -10.86 15.41 0.90
C MET A 28 -11.04 14.37 -0.22
N ALA A 29 -9.97 13.74 -0.70
CA ALA A 29 -10.10 12.60 -1.61
C ALA A 29 -10.54 11.34 -0.85
N SER A 30 -11.41 10.56 -1.49
CA SER A 30 -11.75 9.20 -1.05
C SER A 30 -10.76 8.23 -1.65
N TYR A 31 -10.12 7.45 -0.79
CA TYR A 31 -9.17 6.42 -1.18
C TYR A 31 -9.80 5.03 -1.02
N PRO A 32 -9.44 4.05 -1.86
CA PRO A 32 -9.87 2.67 -1.65
C PRO A 32 -9.45 2.20 -0.26
N GLU A 33 -10.44 1.78 0.53
CA GLU A 33 -10.21 1.22 1.86
C GLU A 33 -10.85 -0.16 1.99
N LYS A 34 -10.19 -1.04 2.74
CA LYS A 34 -10.66 -2.41 2.99
C LYS A 34 -10.36 -2.79 4.42
N ARG A 35 -11.35 -3.36 5.11
CA ARG A 35 -11.15 -3.95 6.44
C ARG A 35 -10.93 -5.45 6.29
N ILE A 36 -9.92 -5.96 6.97
CA ILE A 36 -9.55 -7.37 6.90
C ILE A 36 -9.22 -7.91 8.29
N GLN A 37 -9.25 -9.24 8.41
CA GLN A 37 -8.78 -9.95 9.58
C GLN A 37 -7.61 -10.84 9.17
N ALA A 38 -6.50 -10.74 9.89
CA ALA A 38 -5.33 -11.56 9.61
C ALA A 38 -4.84 -12.28 10.87
N ALA A 39 -4.49 -13.56 10.71
CA ALA A 39 -4.01 -14.44 11.78
C ALA A 39 -2.50 -14.31 12.06
N GLY A 40 -1.78 -13.56 11.20
CA GLY A 40 -0.35 -13.35 11.27
C GLY A 40 0.11 -12.23 10.33
N MET A 41 1.41 -11.94 10.33
CA MET A 41 1.96 -10.89 9.49
C MET A 41 1.98 -11.29 8.02
N ASP A 42 2.35 -12.53 7.72
CA ASP A 42 2.39 -13.03 6.33
C ASP A 42 1.00 -12.98 5.70
N ASP A 43 -0.02 -13.47 6.41
CA ASP A 43 -1.43 -13.39 6.01
C ASP A 43 -1.91 -11.95 5.80
N LEU A 44 -1.47 -11.02 6.67
CA LEU A 44 -1.74 -9.59 6.49
C LEU A 44 -1.14 -9.06 5.18
N ILE A 45 0.12 -9.39 4.90
CA ILE A 45 0.80 -8.91 3.68
C ILE A 45 0.18 -9.53 2.43
N ASP A 46 -0.18 -10.81 2.45
CA ASP A 46 -0.85 -11.47 1.33
C ASP A 46 -2.19 -10.80 1.01
N GLN A 47 -3.03 -10.53 2.02
CA GLN A 47 -4.31 -9.85 1.82
C GLN A 47 -4.15 -8.39 1.36
N VAL A 48 -3.14 -7.67 1.87
CA VAL A 48 -2.81 -6.30 1.40
C VAL A 48 -2.36 -6.34 -0.06
N THR A 49 -1.51 -7.30 -0.42
CA THR A 49 -1.00 -7.49 -1.78
C THR A 49 -2.14 -7.80 -2.75
N GLN A 50 -3.03 -8.71 -2.38
CA GLN A 50 -4.23 -9.01 -3.16
C GLN A 50 -5.08 -7.76 -3.38
N PHE A 51 -5.35 -6.99 -2.32
CA PHE A 51 -6.15 -5.77 -2.45
C PHE A 51 -5.50 -4.73 -3.38
N ALA A 52 -4.17 -4.56 -3.31
CA ALA A 52 -3.46 -3.65 -4.19
C ALA A 52 -3.40 -4.15 -5.65
N MET A 53 -3.29 -5.46 -5.87
CA MET A 53 -3.36 -6.06 -7.21
C MET A 53 -4.76 -5.95 -7.81
N GLU A 54 -5.81 -6.16 -7.01
CA GLU A 54 -7.22 -5.95 -7.42
C GLU A 54 -7.48 -4.49 -7.80
N HIS A 55 -6.83 -3.54 -7.13
CA HIS A 55 -6.95 -2.12 -7.45
C HIS A 55 -6.30 -1.78 -8.80
N GLY A 56 -5.21 -2.46 -9.19
CA GLY A 56 -4.58 -2.35 -10.50
C GLY A 56 -3.76 -1.08 -10.75
N GLU A 57 -3.90 -0.05 -9.92
CA GLU A 57 -3.17 1.23 -10.03
C GLU A 57 -1.92 1.25 -9.15
N SER A 58 -0.96 2.10 -9.50
CA SER A 58 0.25 2.34 -8.70
C SER A 58 -0.13 2.98 -7.36
N CYS A 59 0.18 2.28 -6.27
CA CYS A 59 -0.27 2.70 -4.96
C CYS A 59 0.69 2.35 -3.81
N SER A 60 0.55 3.11 -2.74
CA SER A 60 1.13 2.89 -1.42
C SER A 60 0.03 2.41 -0.48
N ALA A 61 0.19 1.23 0.10
CA ALA A 61 -0.77 0.68 1.05
C ALA A 61 -0.41 1.09 2.48
N SER A 62 -1.30 1.83 3.13
CA SER A 62 -1.20 2.12 4.56
C SER A 62 -2.05 1.13 5.34
N VAL A 63 -1.42 0.46 6.31
CA VAL A 63 -2.10 -0.52 7.16
C VAL A 63 -2.23 0.03 8.57
N ARG A 64 -3.46 0.12 9.04
CA ARG A 64 -3.81 0.52 10.41
C ARG A 64 -4.30 -0.70 11.19
N CYS A 65 -3.61 -1.04 12.27
CA CYS A 65 -4.09 -2.02 13.24
C CYS A 65 -5.23 -1.41 14.07
N LEU A 66 -6.37 -2.09 14.14
CA LEU A 66 -7.54 -1.67 14.92
C LEU A 66 -7.55 -2.29 16.33
N ALA A 67 -6.67 -3.24 16.60
CA ALA A 67 -6.54 -3.85 17.92
C ALA A 67 -5.88 -2.90 18.95
N PRO A 68 -6.13 -3.11 20.27
CA PRO A 68 -5.58 -2.26 21.33
C PRO A 68 -4.04 -2.21 21.39
N ARG A 69 -3.36 -3.25 20.90
CA ARG A 69 -1.90 -3.32 20.81
C ARG A 69 -1.47 -3.81 19.44
N LYS A 70 -0.45 -3.16 18.88
CA LYS A 70 0.19 -3.60 17.64
C LYS A 70 1.00 -4.87 17.90
N PRO A 71 0.91 -5.89 17.03
CA PRO A 71 1.74 -7.08 17.16
C PRO A 71 3.22 -6.73 16.94
N PRO A 72 4.15 -7.52 17.49
CA PRO A 72 5.58 -7.32 17.25
C PRO A 72 5.88 -7.42 15.75
N GLY A 73 6.79 -6.56 15.26
CA GLY A 73 7.15 -6.52 13.84
C GLY A 73 6.17 -5.78 12.92
N PHE A 74 4.99 -5.37 13.42
CA PHE A 74 3.97 -4.68 12.60
C PHE A 74 4.52 -3.49 11.83
N LYS A 75 5.21 -2.58 12.52
CA LYS A 75 5.77 -1.39 11.87
C LYS A 75 6.71 -1.80 10.72
N ARG A 76 7.65 -2.70 10.97
CA ARG A 76 8.63 -3.13 9.97
C ARG A 76 7.98 -3.79 8.76
N ALA A 77 6.90 -4.55 8.96
CA ALA A 77 6.20 -5.23 7.89
C ALA A 77 5.33 -4.27 7.05
N THR A 78 4.81 -3.18 7.63
CA THR A 78 3.85 -2.29 6.96
C THR A 78 4.40 -0.91 6.58
N GLU A 79 5.68 -0.62 6.86
CA GLU A 79 6.26 0.72 6.67
C GLU A 79 6.49 1.11 5.20
N ASN A 80 6.73 0.16 4.28
CA ASN A 80 7.04 0.43 2.88
C ASN A 80 6.31 -0.52 1.92
N LEU A 81 4.98 -0.51 1.96
CA LEU A 81 4.15 -1.34 1.09
C LEU A 81 3.77 -0.57 -0.17
N TYR A 82 4.56 -0.75 -1.23
CA TYR A 82 4.32 -0.15 -2.53
C TYR A 82 4.00 -1.23 -3.55
N PHE A 83 2.97 -0.99 -4.36
CA PHE A 83 2.47 -1.94 -5.34
C PHE A 83 2.26 -1.27 -6.69
N ASN A 84 2.43 -2.06 -7.75
CA ASN A 84 2.20 -1.65 -9.14
C ASN A 84 2.90 -0.33 -9.53
N LEU A 85 4.05 -0.01 -8.93
CA LEU A 85 4.72 1.28 -9.15
C LEU A 85 5.09 1.45 -10.63
N VAL A 86 4.48 2.43 -11.29
CA VAL A 86 4.85 2.89 -12.62
C VAL A 86 5.94 3.95 -12.50
N ASP A 87 6.95 3.85 -13.36
CA ASP A 87 8.05 4.81 -13.44
C ASP A 87 7.68 5.95 -14.40
N GLN A 88 7.29 7.10 -13.85
CA GLN A 88 6.88 8.25 -14.65
C GLN A 88 8.07 8.95 -15.33
N THR A 89 9.29 8.73 -14.86
CA THR A 89 10.50 9.29 -15.47
C THR A 89 10.82 8.60 -16.78
N ALA A 90 10.54 7.30 -16.90
CA ALA A 90 10.66 6.54 -18.14
C ALA A 90 9.63 7.00 -19.19
N GLU A 91 8.38 7.23 -18.81
CA GLU A 91 7.33 7.71 -19.74
C GLU A 91 7.64 9.11 -20.29
N LYS A 92 8.07 10.06 -19.45
CA LYS A 92 8.41 11.43 -19.90
C LYS A 92 9.61 11.50 -20.85
N ARG A 93 10.48 10.49 -20.86
CA ARG A 93 11.62 10.42 -21.79
C ARG A 93 11.22 9.94 -23.19
N GLY A 94 10.08 9.27 -23.34
CA GLY A 94 9.57 8.82 -24.65
C GLY A 94 9.06 9.96 -25.53
N ASP A 95 8.52 11.02 -24.95
CA ASP A 95 7.92 12.16 -25.66
C ASP A 95 8.92 13.26 -26.09
N ALA A 96 10.18 13.18 -25.64
CA ALA A 96 11.21 14.19 -25.97
C ALA A 96 12.05 13.83 -27.21
N ALA A 97 11.65 12.82 -27.99
CA ALA A 97 12.39 12.30 -29.14
C ALA A 97 11.55 12.24 -30.44
N ALA A 98 10.57 13.14 -30.61
CA ALA A 98 9.82 13.33 -31.85
C ALA A 98 10.14 14.67 -32.51
#